data_AF-A0A2Z4FHM1-F1
#
_entry.id   AF-A0A2Z4FHM1-F1
#
_cell.length_a   1.000
_cell.length_b   1.000
_cell.length_c   1.000
_cell.angle_alpha   90.00
_cell.angle_beta   90.00
_cell.angle_gamma   90.00
#
_symmetry.space_group_name_H-M   'P 1'
#
loop_
_entity.id
_entity.type
_entity.pdbx_description
1 polymer ?
#
loop_
_entity_poly.entity_id
_entity_poly.type
_entity_poly.pdbx_seq_one_letter_code
_entity_poly.pdbx_strand_id
1 'polypeptide(L)'
;MQLTLQHAKIDAHISVMREPLHCKSESLLNDAERLLELKNYSRRIGQMLDEYVHEQQCSLLLKATRILGDSLEEVCAIHEQNAKLIAQHRHFDALLNDANLTLDRQWLAEVRAQFDRLCACFERQSAAEREFYAQYSTIIFPAGAATD
;
A
#
# COMPACT_ATOMS: atom_id res chain seq x y z
N MET A 1 -18.52 -4.31 0.99
CA MET A 1 -17.07 -4.52 0.77
C MET A 1 -16.40 -3.21 1.12
N GLN A 2 -15.66 -3.13 2.23
CA GLN A 2 -15.19 -1.85 2.78
C GLN A 2 -13.74 -1.57 2.37
N LEU A 3 -13.55 -1.05 1.16
CA LEU A 3 -12.22 -0.65 0.65
C LEU A 3 -11.63 0.49 1.50
N THR A 4 -12.49 1.42 1.93
CA THR A 4 -12.16 2.50 2.88
C THR A 4 -11.56 1.96 4.18
N LEU A 5 -12.06 0.82 4.68
CA LEU A 5 -11.54 0.17 5.88
C LEU A 5 -10.14 -0.41 5.63
N GLN A 6 -9.87 -0.99 4.45
CA GLN A 6 -8.54 -1.50 4.12
C GLN A 6 -7.53 -0.38 3.96
N HIS A 7 -7.89 0.71 3.29
CA HIS A 7 -7.06 1.91 3.22
C HIS A 7 -6.72 2.43 4.61
N ALA A 8 -7.71 2.57 5.49
CA ALA A 8 -7.50 3.05 6.85
C ALA A 8 -6.56 2.15 7.67
N LYS A 9 -6.67 0.82 7.51
CA LYS A 9 -5.78 -0.12 8.21
C LYS A 9 -4.34 -0.05 7.69
N ILE A 10 -4.14 0.05 6.37
CA ILE A 10 -2.80 0.20 5.78
C ILE A 10 -2.18 1.53 6.21
N ASP A 11 -2.97 2.61 6.17
CA ASP A 11 -2.54 3.95 6.57
C ASP A 11 -2.18 4.02 8.07
N ALA A 12 -2.92 3.31 8.92
CA ALA A 12 -2.58 3.19 10.34
C ALA A 12 -1.22 2.50 10.54
N HIS A 13 -0.92 1.45 9.79
CA HIS A 13 0.38 0.79 9.85
C HIS A 13 1.52 1.67 9.32
N ILE A 14 1.29 2.37 8.20
CA ILE A 14 2.24 3.37 7.67
C ILE A 14 2.51 4.46 8.72
N SER A 15 1.47 4.98 9.37
CA SER A 15 1.59 6.02 10.40
C SER A 15 2.45 5.56 11.59
N VAL A 16 2.27 4.32 12.03
CA VAL A 16 3.09 3.75 13.12
C VAL A 16 4.55 3.61 12.71
N MET A 17 4.84 3.27 11.45
CA MET A 17 6.23 3.16 10.95
C MET A 17 6.91 4.52 10.75
N ARG A 18 6.13 5.60 10.58
CA ARG A 18 6.67 6.94 10.31
C ARG A 18 7.48 7.49 11.47
N GLU A 19 7.04 7.29 12.71
CA GLU A 19 7.76 7.80 13.90
C GLU A 19 9.18 7.19 14.06
N PRO A 20 9.37 5.87 14.07
CA PRO A 20 10.71 5.28 14.15
C PRO A 20 11.58 5.66 12.95
N LEU A 21 11.02 5.73 11.74
CA LEU A 21 11.78 6.03 10.53
C LEU A 21 12.17 7.51 10.42
N HIS A 22 11.35 8.46 10.86
CA HIS A 22 11.64 9.90 10.69
C HIS A 22 12.08 10.59 11.98
N CYS A 23 11.42 10.33 13.11
CA CYS A 23 11.66 11.06 14.36
C CYS A 23 12.77 10.44 15.22
N LYS A 24 12.78 9.11 15.36
CA LYS A 24 13.73 8.38 16.23
C LYS A 24 14.75 7.55 15.45
N SER A 25 15.01 7.93 14.22
CA SER A 25 15.77 7.13 13.25
C SER A 25 17.15 6.64 13.69
N GLU A 26 17.97 7.49 14.32
CA GLU A 26 19.31 7.05 14.76
C GLU A 26 19.24 5.99 15.87
N SER A 27 18.15 5.92 16.62
CA SER A 27 17.95 4.83 17.58
C SER A 27 17.77 3.47 16.89
N LEU A 28 17.29 3.44 15.64
CA LEU A 28 17.12 2.19 14.89
C LEU A 28 18.46 1.50 14.60
N LEU A 29 19.55 2.26 14.52
CA LEU A 29 20.88 1.70 14.27
C LEU A 29 21.37 0.81 15.42
N ASN A 30 20.84 1.03 16.62
CA ASN A 30 21.29 0.36 17.85
C ASN A 30 20.16 -0.39 18.58
N ASP A 31 18.94 -0.41 18.03
CA ASP A 31 17.74 -0.94 18.68
C ASP A 31 17.14 -2.09 17.84
N ALA A 32 17.59 -3.30 18.13
CA ALA A 32 17.16 -4.52 17.43
C ALA A 32 15.67 -4.83 17.64
N GLU A 33 15.09 -4.41 18.78
CA GLU A 33 13.68 -4.62 19.08
C GLU A 33 12.82 -3.73 18.17
N ARG A 34 13.17 -2.44 18.03
CA ARG A 34 12.49 -1.55 17.08
C ARG A 34 12.63 -1.98 15.63
N LEU A 35 13.80 -2.50 15.24
CA LEU A 35 13.98 -3.06 13.90
C LEU A 35 13.08 -4.28 13.66
N LEU A 36 12.94 -5.15 14.67
CA LEU A 36 12.03 -6.29 14.59
C LEU A 36 10.56 -5.84 14.50
N GLU A 37 10.16 -4.81 15.25
CA GLU A 37 8.85 -4.20 15.13
C GLU A 37 8.58 -3.66 13.72
N LEU A 38 9.53 -2.90 13.15
CA LEU A 38 9.44 -2.39 11.77
C LEU A 38 9.27 -3.52 10.75
N LYS A 39 10.04 -4.60 10.89
CA LYS A 39 9.91 -5.80 10.03
C LYS A 39 8.53 -6.44 10.17
N ASN A 40 8.00 -6.52 11.39
CA ASN A 40 6.67 -7.08 11.63
C ASN A 40 5.56 -6.21 11.05
N TYR A 41 5.67 -4.87 11.13
CA TYR A 41 4.73 -3.96 10.48
C TYR A 41 4.82 -4.05 8.96
N SER A 42 6.02 -4.07 8.39
CA SER A 42 6.24 -4.26 6.94
C SER A 42 5.58 -5.55 6.44
N ARG A 43 5.76 -6.66 7.17
CA ARG A 43 5.14 -7.96 6.84
C ARG A 43 3.62 -7.89 6.87
N ARG A 44 3.03 -7.23 7.88
CA ARG A 44 1.57 -7.05 7.97
C ARG A 44 1.03 -6.22 6.82
N ILE A 45 1.71 -5.12 6.45
CA ILE A 45 1.35 -4.32 5.28
C ILE A 45 1.39 -5.18 4.02
N GLY A 46 2.43 -6.01 3.85
CA GLY A 46 2.55 -6.92 2.69
C GLY A 46 1.38 -7.89 2.59
N GLN A 47 1.05 -8.58 3.69
CA GLN A 47 -0.10 -9.48 3.77
C GLN A 47 -1.40 -8.77 3.39
N MET A 48 -1.62 -7.58 3.95
CA MET A 48 -2.78 -6.76 3.64
C MET A 48 -2.85 -6.32 2.19
N LEU A 49 -1.73 -5.89 1.60
CA LEU A 49 -1.64 -5.49 0.20
C LEU A 49 -1.91 -6.67 -0.73
N ASP A 50 -1.37 -7.85 -0.42
CA ASP A 50 -1.62 -9.06 -1.20
C ASP A 50 -3.11 -9.43 -1.14
N GLU A 51 -3.73 -9.51 0.05
CA GLU A 51 -5.16 -9.79 0.20
C GLU A 51 -6.04 -8.76 -0.53
N TYR A 52 -5.77 -7.47 -0.32
CA TYR A 52 -6.51 -6.37 -0.91
C TYR A 52 -6.40 -6.32 -2.44
N VAL A 53 -5.19 -6.43 -2.99
CA VAL A 53 -4.96 -6.37 -4.44
C VAL A 53 -5.42 -7.66 -5.13
N HIS A 54 -5.12 -8.84 -4.60
CA HIS A 54 -5.47 -10.10 -5.26
C HIS A 54 -6.96 -10.45 -5.11
N GLU A 55 -7.58 -10.25 -3.95
CA GLU A 55 -8.94 -10.75 -3.73
C GLU A 55 -10.00 -9.70 -4.03
N GLN A 56 -9.81 -8.47 -3.51
CA GLN A 56 -10.86 -7.45 -3.54
C GLN A 56 -10.83 -6.64 -4.83
N GLN A 57 -9.64 -6.23 -5.24
CA GLN A 57 -9.42 -5.45 -6.46
C GLN A 57 -9.65 -6.29 -7.73
N CYS A 58 -9.13 -7.52 -7.83
CA CYS A 58 -9.39 -8.38 -8.99
C CYS A 58 -10.88 -8.66 -9.21
N SER A 59 -11.62 -8.98 -8.14
CA SER A 59 -13.07 -9.24 -8.23
C SER A 59 -13.85 -8.00 -8.70
N LEU A 60 -13.47 -6.83 -8.19
CA LEU A 60 -14.17 -5.58 -8.50
C LEU A 60 -13.81 -5.05 -9.89
N LEU A 61 -12.55 -5.12 -10.29
CA LEU A 61 -12.12 -4.72 -11.63
C LEU A 61 -12.69 -5.67 -12.68
N LEU A 62 -12.74 -6.98 -12.45
CA LEU A 62 -13.47 -7.91 -13.32
C LEU A 62 -14.95 -7.55 -13.48
N LYS A 63 -15.61 -7.12 -12.40
CA LYS A 63 -17.01 -6.68 -12.46
C LYS A 63 -17.14 -5.36 -13.23
N ALA A 64 -16.22 -4.42 -13.03
CA ALA A 64 -16.17 -3.16 -13.75
C ALA A 64 -15.97 -3.38 -15.25
N THR A 65 -14.99 -4.20 -15.65
CA THR A 65 -14.73 -4.60 -17.03
C THR A 65 -15.99 -5.20 -17.68
N ARG A 66 -16.71 -6.09 -16.98
CA ARG A 66 -17.96 -6.68 -17.52
C ARG A 66 -19.08 -5.67 -17.75
N ILE A 67 -19.16 -4.60 -16.95
CA ILE A 67 -20.26 -3.62 -16.99
C ILE A 67 -19.91 -2.44 -17.90
N LEU A 68 -18.68 -1.96 -17.83
CA LEU A 68 -18.20 -0.74 -18.48
C LEU A 68 -17.40 -1.03 -19.75
N GLY A 69 -17.00 -2.28 -19.97
CA GLY A 69 -16.20 -2.72 -21.10
C GLY A 69 -14.70 -2.82 -20.80
N ASP A 70 -14.03 -3.64 -21.60
CA ASP A 70 -12.64 -4.06 -21.41
C ASP A 70 -11.60 -2.98 -21.78
N SER A 71 -12.04 -1.88 -22.40
CA SER A 71 -11.21 -0.77 -22.87
C SER A 71 -11.17 0.43 -21.93
N LEU A 72 -11.65 0.27 -20.69
CA LEU A 72 -11.71 1.38 -19.73
C LEU A 72 -10.31 1.68 -19.18
N GLU A 73 -9.73 2.81 -19.61
CA GLU A 73 -8.38 3.24 -19.25
C GLU A 73 -8.17 3.33 -17.73
N GLU A 74 -9.21 3.68 -16.99
CA GLU A 74 -9.20 3.83 -15.53
C GLU A 74 -9.01 2.50 -14.80
N VAL A 75 -9.59 1.41 -15.32
CA VAL A 75 -9.38 0.05 -14.77
C VAL A 75 -7.93 -0.39 -14.99
N CYS A 76 -7.39 -0.14 -16.18
CA CYS A 76 -5.99 -0.39 -16.48
C CYS A 76 -5.07 0.45 -15.58
N ALA A 77 -5.38 1.73 -15.38
CA ALA A 77 -4.62 2.64 -14.52
C ALA A 77 -4.58 2.13 -13.08
N ILE A 78 -5.70 1.67 -12.51
CA ILE A 78 -5.73 1.09 -11.15
C ILE A 78 -4.85 -0.17 -11.08
N HIS A 79 -4.94 -1.07 -12.06
CA HIS A 79 -4.09 -2.25 -12.11
C HIS A 79 -2.59 -1.90 -12.12
N GLU A 80 -2.20 -0.90 -12.90
CA GLU A 80 -0.82 -0.42 -12.90
C GLU A 80 -0.39 0.16 -11.57
N GLN A 81 -1.24 0.95 -10.91
CA GLN A 81 -0.92 1.52 -9.60
C GLN A 81 -0.79 0.43 -8.54
N ASN A 82 -1.64 -0.59 -8.57
CA ASN A 82 -1.54 -1.76 -7.69
C ASN A 82 -0.22 -2.51 -7.89
N ALA A 83 0.18 -2.74 -9.14
CA ALA A 83 1.45 -3.39 -9.45
C ALA A 83 2.65 -2.56 -8.96
N LYS A 84 2.62 -1.23 -9.16
CA LYS A 84 3.65 -0.30 -8.68
C LYS A 84 3.74 -0.30 -7.14
N LEU A 85 2.60 -0.28 -6.45
CA LEU A 85 2.52 -0.32 -5.00
C LEU A 85 3.11 -1.62 -4.43
N ILE A 86 2.73 -2.78 -5.00
CA ILE A 86 3.27 -4.09 -4.58
C ILE A 86 4.79 -4.15 -4.82
N ALA A 87 5.24 -3.73 -6.01
CA ALA A 87 6.67 -3.76 -6.33
C ALA A 87 7.49 -2.88 -5.37
N GLN A 88 6.99 -1.68 -5.05
CA GLN A 88 7.64 -0.77 -4.12
C GLN A 88 7.65 -1.34 -2.68
N HIS A 89 6.55 -1.96 -2.24
CA HIS A 89 6.50 -2.62 -0.93
C HIS A 89 7.52 -3.76 -0.84
N ARG A 90 7.59 -4.63 -1.85
CA ARG A 90 8.56 -5.75 -1.88
C ARG A 90 10.00 -5.26 -1.83
N HIS A 91 10.30 -4.17 -2.54
CA HIS A 91 11.64 -3.58 -2.50
C HIS A 91 11.98 -3.00 -1.12
N PHE A 92 11.05 -2.29 -0.50
CA PHE A 92 11.20 -1.78 0.86
C PHE A 92 11.36 -2.91 1.90
N ASP A 93 10.54 -3.95 1.82
CA ASP A 93 10.59 -5.10 2.73
C ASP A 93 11.91 -5.88 2.58
N ALA A 94 12.39 -6.06 1.35
CA ALA A 94 13.70 -6.68 1.10
C ALA A 94 14.83 -5.88 1.75
N LEU A 95 14.84 -4.55 1.58
CA LEU A 95 15.85 -3.66 2.18
C LEU A 95 15.83 -3.69 3.72
N LEU A 96 14.63 -3.76 4.32
CA LEU A 96 14.49 -3.94 5.77
C LEU A 96 15.03 -5.29 6.25
N ASN A 97 14.81 -6.36 5.48
CA ASN A 97 15.22 -7.71 5.83
C ASN A 97 16.71 -7.98 5.58
N ASP A 98 17.37 -7.20 4.71
CA ASP A 98 18.81 -7.30 4.40
C ASP A 98 19.73 -6.74 5.52
N ALA A 99 19.15 -6.23 6.61
CA ALA A 99 19.81 -5.66 7.80
C ALA A 99 20.76 -6.60 8.59
N ASN A 100 21.16 -7.74 8.04
CA ASN A 100 22.23 -8.59 8.59
C ASN A 100 23.63 -7.99 8.35
N LEU A 101 23.76 -7.04 7.43
CA LEU A 101 24.93 -6.21 7.21
C LEU A 101 24.85 -4.96 8.08
N THR A 102 25.97 -4.61 8.71
CA THR A 102 26.13 -3.50 9.66
C THR A 102 25.19 -2.32 9.40
N LEU A 103 24.24 -2.10 10.33
CA LEU A 103 23.31 -0.97 10.26
C LEU A 103 24.10 0.34 10.27
N ASP A 104 24.05 1.08 9.18
CA ASP A 104 24.74 2.36 9.04
C ASP A 104 23.77 3.48 8.62
N ARG A 105 24.29 4.71 8.62
CA ARG A 105 23.50 5.89 8.26
C ARG A 105 23.06 5.87 6.79
N GLN A 106 23.79 5.19 5.91
CA GLN A 106 23.47 5.10 4.50
C GLN A 106 22.28 4.17 4.28
N TRP A 107 22.29 2.98 4.89
CA TRP A 107 21.18 2.05 4.92
C TRP A 107 19.92 2.72 5.48
N LEU A 108 20.04 3.45 6.59
CA LEU A 108 18.90 4.15 7.20
C LEU A 108 18.33 5.23 6.25
N ALA A 109 19.18 5.98 5.55
CA ALA A 109 18.74 6.96 4.57
C ALA A 109 18.02 6.29 3.38
N GLU A 110 18.50 5.13 2.94
CA GLU A 110 17.86 4.36 1.88
C GLU A 110 16.50 3.81 2.31
N VAL A 111 16.40 3.22 3.50
CA VAL A 111 15.14 2.72 4.07
C VAL A 111 14.09 3.83 4.13
N ARG A 112 14.49 5.04 4.58
CA ARG A 112 13.62 6.23 4.60
C ARG A 112 13.13 6.60 3.20
N ALA A 113 14.05 6.69 2.24
CA ALA A 113 13.69 7.06 0.88
C ALA A 113 12.73 6.03 0.25
N GLN A 114 12.93 4.73 0.51
CA GLN A 114 12.03 3.69 0.03
C GLN A 114 10.68 3.69 0.74
N PHE A 115 10.65 4.02 2.04
CA PHE A 115 9.42 4.22 2.80
C PHE A 115 8.60 5.41 2.29
N ASP A 116 9.24 6.55 2.02
CA ASP A 116 8.58 7.73 1.44
C ASP A 116 7.99 7.41 0.06
N ARG A 117 8.73 6.65 -0.77
CA ARG A 117 8.22 6.17 -2.06
C ARG A 117 7.03 5.22 -1.91
N LEU A 118 7.07 4.32 -0.92
CA LEU A 118 5.94 3.44 -0.60
C LEU A 118 4.69 4.25 -0.23
N CYS A 119 4.83 5.26 0.64
CA CYS A 119 3.74 6.16 1.02
C CYS A 119 3.15 6.86 -0.21
N ALA A 120 4.00 7.42 -1.07
CA ALA A 120 3.55 8.10 -2.28
C ALA A 120 2.87 7.16 -3.30
N CYS A 121 3.30 5.90 -3.39
CA CYS A 121 2.63 4.88 -4.19
C CYS A 121 1.24 4.56 -3.64
N PHE A 122 1.12 4.41 -2.32
CA PHE A 122 -0.15 4.13 -1.65
C PHE A 122 -1.14 5.28 -1.82
N GLU A 123 -0.71 6.52 -1.63
CA GLU A 123 -1.53 7.72 -1.83
C GLU A 123 -2.07 7.83 -3.27
N ARG A 124 -1.20 7.61 -4.27
CA ARG A 124 -1.60 7.62 -5.69
C ARG A 124 -2.61 6.54 -6.03
N GLN A 125 -2.39 5.33 -5.52
CA GLN A 125 -3.28 4.20 -5.73
C GLN A 125 -4.66 4.47 -5.09
N SER A 126 -4.67 4.93 -3.84
CA SER A 126 -5.91 5.28 -3.12
C SER A 126 -6.67 6.41 -3.80
N ALA A 127 -5.97 7.42 -4.33
CA ALA A 127 -6.59 8.51 -5.08
C ALA A 127 -7.23 8.02 -6.38
N ALA A 128 -6.53 7.18 -7.16
CA ALA A 128 -7.06 6.61 -8.39
C ALA A 128 -8.32 5.77 -8.14
N GLU A 129 -8.35 4.98 -7.06
CA GLU A 129 -9.55 4.26 -6.67
C GLU A 129 -10.71 5.17 -6.27
N ARG A 130 -10.46 6.19 -5.44
CA ARG A 130 -11.50 7.13 -5.03
C ARG A 130 -12.12 7.84 -6.23
N GLU A 131 -11.30 8.26 -7.18
CA GLU A 131 -11.76 8.89 -8.43
C GLU A 131 -12.63 7.93 -9.25
N PHE A 132 -12.18 6.68 -9.42
CA PHE A 132 -12.94 5.64 -10.10
C PHE A 132 -14.31 5.39 -9.44
N TYR A 133 -14.36 5.27 -8.10
CA TYR A 133 -15.63 5.09 -7.39
C TYR A 133 -16.53 6.31 -7.48
N ALA A 134 -15.98 7.52 -7.39
CA ALA A 134 -16.76 8.75 -7.53
C ALA A 134 -17.46 8.82 -8.90
N GLN A 135 -16.79 8.36 -9.95
CA GLN A 135 -17.32 8.40 -11.33
C GLN A 135 -18.27 7.24 -11.64
N TYR A 136 -17.94 6.02 -11.21
CA TYR A 136 -18.58 4.80 -11.74
C TYR A 136 -19.44 4.03 -10.72
N SER A 137 -19.44 4.42 -9.44
CA SER A 137 -20.16 3.67 -8.38
C SER A 137 -21.65 3.49 -8.66
N THR A 138 -22.35 4.51 -9.17
CA THR A 138 -23.79 4.44 -9.48
C THR A 138 -24.11 3.48 -10.63
N ILE A 139 -23.13 3.23 -11.51
CA ILE A 139 -23.26 2.33 -12.66
C ILE A 139 -22.90 0.90 -12.25
N ILE A 140 -21.83 0.72 -11.48
CA ILE A 140 -21.33 -0.59 -11.04
C ILE A 140 -22.19 -1.17 -9.90
N PHE A 141 -22.85 -0.29 -9.11
CA PHE A 141 -23.69 -0.64 -7.96
C PHE A 141 -25.07 0.05 -8.03
N PRO A 142 -25.93 -0.32 -9.00
CA PRO A 142 -27.19 0.40 -9.27
C PRO A 142 -28.28 0.25 -8.20
N ALA A 143 -28.12 -0.66 -7.23
CA ALA A 143 -29.09 -0.90 -6.15
C ALA A 143 -28.85 -0.07 -4.87
N GLY A 144 -28.06 1.00 -4.93
CA GLY A 144 -27.87 1.88 -3.77
C GLY A 144 -27.16 1.22 -2.59
N ALA A 145 -26.28 0.25 -2.86
CA ALA A 145 -25.30 -0.16 -1.86
C ALA A 145 -24.28 0.98 -1.75
N ALA A 146 -24.58 1.96 -0.90
CA ALA A 146 -23.59 2.85 -0.32
C ALA A 146 -22.41 1.96 0.09
N THR A 147 -21.31 2.07 -0.65
CA THR A 147 -20.03 1.46 -0.31
C THR A 147 -19.44 2.28 0.84
N ASP A 148 -20.07 2.16 2.01
CA ASP A 148 -19.50 2.49 3.32
C ASP A 148 -18.79 1.25 3.88
#